data_AF-A0A336JUS4-F1
#
_entry.id   AF-A0A336JUS4-F1
#
_cell.length_a   1.000
_cell.length_b   1.000
_cell.length_c   1.000
_cell.angle_alpha   90.00
_cell.angle_beta   90.00
_cell.angle_gamma   90.00
#
_symmetry.space_group_name_H-M   'P 1'
#
loop_
_entity.id
_entity.type
_entity.pdbx_description
1 polymer ?
#
loop_
_entity_poly.entity_id
_entity_poly.type
_entity_poly.pdbx_seq_one_letter_code
_entity_poly.pdbx_strand_id
1 'polypeptide(L)'
;WGYAVQGALSLKNLPTGPGDSINITATYSNGATRYVLGGVSPNSFAIYGNNSVPGTYQSVAFGVAADGVFAGTNNLNGTGIEKTSAWGVRGAFNHNWNPNWSTSLFGSYTKLDYNGTATALICTGLGANVAGFTCNPDFAISQIGTVTRWTPVKGLTLSGEVMYTYLDQASSGILPLTAAATKPAAFYEFKDQGVWSGNLRVQRNF
;
A
#
# COMPACT_ATOMS: atom_id res chain seq x y z
N TRP A 1 20.59 -0.49 -7.27
CA TRP A 1 20.99 -1.90 -7.31
C TRP A 1 19.98 -2.67 -6.53
N GLY A 2 19.56 -3.83 -7.04
CA GLY A 2 18.54 -4.63 -6.41
C GLY A 2 18.08 -5.76 -7.32
N TYR A 3 17.26 -6.65 -6.77
CA TYR A 3 16.62 -7.71 -7.51
C TYR A 3 15.19 -7.91 -7.02
N ALA A 4 14.37 -8.55 -7.85
CA ALA A 4 13.05 -9.02 -7.48
C ALA A 4 12.79 -10.38 -8.10
N VAL A 5 12.02 -11.21 -7.41
CA VAL A 5 11.52 -12.49 -7.88
C VAL A 5 10.02 -12.52 -7.70
N GLN A 6 9.31 -13.06 -8.70
CA GLN A 6 7.85 -13.14 -8.70
C GLN A 6 7.41 -14.52 -9.17
N GLY A 7 6.46 -15.09 -8.46
CA GLY A 7 5.75 -16.31 -8.84
C GLY A 7 4.25 -16.04 -8.91
N ALA A 8 3.58 -16.63 -9.89
CA ALA A 8 2.14 -16.51 -10.06
C ALA A 8 1.50 -17.87 -10.32
N LEU A 9 0.29 -18.04 -9.78
CA LEU A 9 -0.56 -19.20 -9.98
C LEU A 9 -1.95 -18.73 -10.40
N SER A 10 -2.50 -19.35 -11.44
CA SER A 10 -3.87 -19.14 -11.90
C SER A 10 -4.55 -20.49 -12.01
N LEU A 11 -5.55 -20.75 -11.17
CA LEU A 11 -6.45 -21.89 -11.31
C LEU A 11 -7.73 -21.41 -11.99
N LYS A 12 -8.19 -22.14 -13.01
CA LYS A 12 -9.37 -21.82 -13.81
C LYS A 12 -10.37 -22.98 -13.76
N ASN A 13 -11.61 -22.69 -14.11
CA ASN A 13 -12.71 -23.65 -14.13
C ASN A 13 -12.92 -24.30 -12.76
N LEU A 14 -12.98 -23.46 -11.73
CA LEU A 14 -13.21 -23.91 -10.36
C LEU A 14 -14.59 -24.57 -10.24
N PRO A 15 -14.77 -25.53 -9.32
CA PRO A 15 -16.07 -26.20 -9.10
C PRO A 15 -17.16 -25.25 -8.56
N THR A 16 -16.83 -23.98 -8.29
CA THR A 16 -17.75 -22.94 -7.83
C THR A 16 -18.62 -22.36 -8.95
N GLY A 17 -18.25 -22.53 -10.22
CA GLY A 17 -19.02 -22.00 -11.35
C GLY A 17 -18.27 -22.06 -12.69
N PRO A 18 -18.99 -22.13 -13.83
CA PRO A 18 -18.37 -22.09 -15.15
C PRO A 18 -17.54 -20.82 -15.37
N GLY A 19 -16.27 -20.99 -15.77
CA GLY A 19 -15.36 -19.87 -16.05
C GLY A 19 -14.77 -19.19 -14.81
N ASP A 20 -15.08 -19.67 -13.60
CA ASP A 20 -14.51 -19.15 -12.36
C ASP A 20 -12.99 -19.36 -12.31
N SER A 21 -12.30 -18.44 -11.65
CA SER A 21 -10.85 -18.51 -11.47
C SER A 21 -10.39 -17.95 -10.14
N ILE A 22 -9.26 -18.45 -9.66
CA ILE A 22 -8.49 -17.84 -8.59
C ILE A 22 -7.07 -17.59 -9.08
N ASN A 23 -6.59 -16.38 -8.85
CA ASN A 23 -5.27 -15.91 -9.29
C ASN A 23 -4.52 -15.41 -8.08
N ILE A 24 -3.25 -15.79 -7.94
CA ILE A 24 -2.38 -15.38 -6.85
C ILE A 24 -1.01 -15.04 -7.44
N THR A 25 -0.39 -13.98 -6.96
CA THR A 25 0.96 -13.60 -7.29
C THR A 25 1.69 -13.23 -6.00
N ALA A 26 2.85 -13.85 -5.77
CA ALA A 26 3.74 -13.52 -4.68
C ALA A 26 5.01 -12.89 -5.25
N THR A 27 5.49 -11.82 -4.64
CA THR A 27 6.71 -11.11 -5.06
C THR A 27 7.59 -10.85 -3.85
N TYR A 28 8.89 -11.03 -4.01
CA TYR A 28 9.91 -10.60 -3.06
C TYR A 28 10.92 -9.72 -3.79
N SER A 29 11.44 -8.71 -3.12
CA SER A 29 12.46 -7.82 -3.66
C SER A 29 13.43 -7.37 -2.58
N ASN A 30 14.65 -7.06 -3.02
CA ASN A 30 15.65 -6.39 -2.21
C ASN A 30 16.29 -5.29 -3.07
N GLY A 31 15.96 -4.03 -2.77
CA GLY A 31 16.41 -2.89 -3.58
C GLY A 31 15.55 -2.57 -4.80
N ALA A 32 14.34 -3.12 -4.91
CA ALA A 32 13.47 -3.01 -6.08
C ALA A 32 11.97 -3.09 -5.69
N THR A 33 11.58 -2.28 -4.70
CA THR A 33 10.27 -2.30 -4.02
C THR A 33 9.08 -2.10 -4.97
N ARG A 34 9.29 -1.42 -6.09
CA ARG A 34 8.24 -1.17 -7.10
C ARG A 34 7.71 -2.45 -7.78
N TYR A 35 8.51 -3.52 -7.84
CA TYR A 35 8.05 -4.82 -8.33
C TYR A 35 6.99 -5.44 -7.41
N VAL A 36 7.04 -5.12 -6.11
CA VAL A 36 6.09 -5.59 -5.09
C VAL A 36 4.83 -4.72 -5.08
N LEU A 37 4.99 -3.40 -4.94
CA LEU A 37 3.86 -2.44 -4.82
C LEU A 37 3.08 -2.24 -6.11
N GLY A 38 3.66 -2.55 -7.28
CA GLY A 38 3.04 -2.39 -8.59
C GLY A 38 3.36 -1.04 -9.25
N GLY A 39 3.50 -1.06 -10.59
CA GLY A 39 4.02 0.04 -11.37
C GLY A 39 3.11 1.27 -11.53
N VAL A 40 1.92 1.29 -10.92
CA VAL A 40 0.99 2.44 -10.93
C VAL A 40 0.74 3.00 -9.52
N SER A 41 1.26 2.34 -8.49
CA SER A 41 1.13 2.79 -7.10
C SER A 41 2.08 3.96 -6.83
N PRO A 42 1.69 4.93 -5.99
CA PRO A 42 2.60 5.95 -5.46
C PRO A 42 3.77 5.32 -4.68
N ASN A 43 4.82 6.10 -4.45
CA ASN A 43 5.94 5.72 -3.56
C ASN A 43 5.80 6.33 -2.15
N SER A 44 4.73 7.06 -1.89
CA SER A 44 4.47 7.69 -0.59
C SER A 44 3.00 7.54 -0.26
N PHE A 45 2.73 7.13 0.96
CA PHE A 45 1.42 6.78 1.46
C PHE A 45 1.17 7.58 2.73
N ALA A 46 0.03 8.23 2.80
CA ALA A 46 -0.43 8.89 4.01
C ALA A 46 -1.94 8.74 4.08
N ILE A 47 -2.44 8.23 5.19
CA ILE A 47 -3.87 8.21 5.51
C ILE A 47 -4.01 8.96 6.83
N TYR A 48 -4.99 9.85 6.91
CA TYR A 48 -5.26 10.65 8.10
C TYR A 48 -6.60 10.26 8.69
N GLY A 49 -6.71 10.33 10.01
CA GLY A 49 -7.92 9.99 10.74
C GLY A 49 -8.13 10.83 11.99
N ASN A 50 -9.21 10.53 12.70
CA ASN A 50 -9.50 11.16 13.98
C ASN A 50 -8.67 10.53 15.10
N ASN A 51 -8.42 11.31 16.14
CA ASN A 51 -7.80 10.83 17.36
C ASN A 51 -8.51 11.37 18.61
N SER A 52 -8.12 10.84 19.75
CA SER A 52 -8.58 11.26 21.07
C SER A 52 -7.42 11.76 21.95
N VAL A 53 -6.27 12.08 21.33
CA VAL A 53 -5.05 12.45 22.04
C VAL A 53 -5.02 13.98 22.21
N PRO A 54 -5.10 14.50 23.46
CA PRO A 54 -5.12 15.94 23.69
C PRO A 54 -3.91 16.65 23.09
N GLY A 55 -4.13 17.82 22.49
CA GLY A 55 -3.05 18.63 21.90
C GLY A 55 -2.56 18.16 20.52
N THR A 56 -3.17 17.14 19.93
CA THR A 56 -2.90 16.71 18.55
C THR A 56 -4.04 17.08 17.61
N TYR A 57 -3.72 17.35 16.35
CA TYR A 57 -4.71 17.73 15.33
C TYR A 57 -5.46 16.51 14.81
N GLN A 58 -4.72 15.49 14.36
CA GLN A 58 -5.26 14.26 13.77
C GLN A 58 -4.29 13.10 13.98
N SER A 59 -4.75 11.88 13.72
CA SER A 59 -3.84 10.75 13.57
C SER A 59 -3.42 10.57 12.12
N VAL A 60 -2.27 9.95 11.92
CA VAL A 60 -1.71 9.66 10.61
C VAL A 60 -1.01 8.31 10.62
N ALA A 61 -1.25 7.54 9.56
CA ALA A 61 -0.35 6.49 9.13
C ALA A 61 0.40 6.98 7.91
N PHE A 62 1.71 6.76 7.87
CA PHE A 62 2.60 7.22 6.85
C PHE A 62 3.62 6.14 6.48
N GLY A 63 3.90 6.01 5.18
CA GLY A 63 4.91 5.09 4.68
C GLY A 63 5.52 5.64 3.39
N VAL A 64 6.83 5.46 3.22
CA VAL A 64 7.53 5.78 1.97
C VAL A 64 8.15 4.51 1.45
N ALA A 65 7.93 4.20 0.18
CA ALA A 65 8.57 3.10 -0.51
C ALA A 65 9.79 3.59 -1.26
N ALA A 66 10.94 3.51 -0.61
CA ALA A 66 12.24 3.75 -1.23
C ALA A 66 12.88 2.42 -1.64
N ASP A 67 13.53 2.36 -2.80
CA ASP A 67 14.32 1.19 -3.20
C ASP A 67 15.58 1.05 -2.34
N GLY A 68 16.14 2.18 -1.89
CA GLY A 68 17.19 2.18 -0.89
C GLY A 68 17.37 3.55 -0.27
N VAL A 69 18.05 3.59 0.86
CA VAL A 69 18.29 4.78 1.68
C VAL A 69 19.79 5.03 1.73
N PHE A 70 20.19 6.29 1.58
CA PHE A 70 21.58 6.70 1.71
C PHE A 70 21.65 8.11 2.25
N ALA A 71 22.80 8.49 2.80
CA ALA A 71 23.07 9.84 3.25
C ALA A 71 24.48 10.29 2.84
N GLY A 72 24.75 11.59 2.95
CA GLY A 72 26.02 12.22 2.59
C GLY A 72 25.98 12.95 1.24
N THR A 73 26.95 13.82 1.03
CA THR A 73 27.02 14.71 -0.16
C THR A 73 27.81 14.09 -1.32
N ASN A 74 28.65 13.09 -1.05
CA ASN A 74 29.45 12.37 -2.03
C ASN A 74 29.89 11.01 -1.46
N ASN A 75 30.66 10.25 -2.23
CA ASN A 75 31.17 8.92 -1.86
C ASN A 75 32.26 8.92 -0.75
N LEU A 76 32.77 10.08 -0.33
CA LEU A 76 33.79 10.20 0.71
C LEU A 76 33.18 10.37 2.10
N ASN A 77 32.00 11.02 2.18
CA ASN A 77 31.31 11.34 3.43
C ASN A 77 29.90 10.74 3.48
N GLY A 78 29.58 9.81 2.59
CA GLY A 78 28.26 9.19 2.47
C GLY A 78 28.23 7.73 2.88
N THR A 79 27.03 7.26 3.18
CA THR A 79 26.78 5.83 3.41
C THR A 79 26.75 5.08 2.08
N GLY A 80 26.88 3.75 2.15
CA GLY A 80 26.37 2.91 1.07
C GLY A 80 24.86 3.10 0.89
N ILE A 81 24.31 2.60 -0.23
CA ILE A 81 22.86 2.50 -0.39
C ILE A 81 22.36 1.30 0.41
N GLU A 82 21.60 1.57 1.44
CA GLU A 82 20.93 0.57 2.25
C GLU A 82 19.66 0.12 1.55
N LYS A 83 19.69 -1.08 0.97
CA LYS A 83 18.56 -1.61 0.19
C LYS A 83 17.37 -1.96 1.09
N THR A 84 16.18 -1.57 0.64
CA THR A 84 14.93 -1.94 1.28
C THR A 84 14.53 -3.37 0.89
N SER A 85 14.14 -4.18 1.86
CA SER A 85 13.51 -5.47 1.62
C SER A 85 12.01 -5.28 1.50
N ALA A 86 11.37 -5.90 0.52
CA ALA A 86 9.91 -5.86 0.42
C ALA A 86 9.38 -7.19 -0.10
N TRP A 87 8.23 -7.60 0.42
CA TRP A 87 7.50 -8.74 -0.10
C TRP A 87 6.02 -8.45 -0.10
N GLY A 88 5.30 -9.15 -0.98
CA GLY A 88 3.87 -8.98 -1.06
C GLY A 88 3.19 -10.10 -1.80
N VAL A 89 1.92 -10.27 -1.49
CA VAL A 89 1.01 -11.19 -2.14
C VAL A 89 -0.17 -10.39 -2.64
N ARG A 90 -0.67 -10.75 -3.82
CA ARG A 90 -1.93 -10.22 -4.35
C ARG A 90 -2.69 -11.33 -5.03
N GLY A 91 -4.01 -11.23 -5.03
CA GLY A 91 -4.84 -12.22 -5.68
C GLY A 91 -6.26 -11.76 -5.90
N ALA A 92 -6.97 -12.55 -6.70
CA ALA A 92 -8.37 -12.34 -6.98
C ALA A 92 -9.07 -13.67 -7.24
N PHE A 93 -10.23 -13.84 -6.61
CA PHE A 93 -11.22 -14.84 -6.97
C PHE A 93 -12.29 -14.19 -7.84
N ASN A 94 -12.50 -14.74 -9.04
CA ASN A 94 -13.50 -14.27 -10.00
C ASN A 94 -14.61 -15.31 -10.10
N HIS A 95 -15.83 -14.87 -9.81
CA HIS A 95 -17.03 -15.68 -9.90
C HIS A 95 -17.97 -15.16 -10.99
N ASN A 96 -18.40 -16.04 -11.87
CA ASN A 96 -19.30 -15.73 -12.98
C ASN A 96 -20.68 -16.32 -12.68
N TRP A 97 -21.57 -15.49 -12.14
CA TRP A 97 -22.94 -15.89 -11.83
C TRP A 97 -23.70 -16.34 -13.08
N ASN A 98 -23.50 -15.61 -14.18
CA ASN A 98 -24.01 -15.92 -15.52
C ASN A 98 -23.22 -15.12 -16.57
N PRO A 99 -23.46 -15.28 -17.89
CA PRO A 99 -22.71 -14.55 -18.94
C PRO A 99 -22.76 -13.02 -18.85
N ASN A 100 -23.77 -12.48 -18.17
CA ASN A 100 -24.02 -11.04 -18.05
C ASN A 100 -23.66 -10.49 -16.67
N TRP A 101 -23.24 -11.32 -15.70
CA TRP A 101 -22.99 -10.89 -14.33
C TRP A 101 -21.80 -11.65 -13.72
N SER A 102 -20.74 -10.91 -13.36
CA SER A 102 -19.61 -11.43 -12.60
C SER A 102 -19.28 -10.58 -11.37
N THR A 103 -18.57 -11.19 -10.41
CA THR A 103 -18.02 -10.51 -9.24
C THR A 103 -16.60 -11.00 -9.01
N SER A 104 -15.70 -10.08 -8.65
CA SER A 104 -14.34 -10.39 -8.24
C SER A 104 -14.14 -9.94 -6.80
N LEU A 105 -13.64 -10.84 -5.95
CA LEU A 105 -13.08 -10.52 -4.64
C LEU A 105 -11.57 -10.50 -4.80
N PHE A 106 -10.94 -9.38 -4.48
CA PHE A 106 -9.52 -9.19 -4.66
C PHE A 106 -8.88 -8.58 -3.43
N GLY A 107 -7.57 -8.76 -3.31
CA GLY A 107 -6.80 -8.16 -2.25
C GLY A 107 -5.31 -8.27 -2.44
N SER A 108 -4.59 -7.53 -1.60
CA SER A 108 -3.15 -7.53 -1.54
C SER A 108 -2.66 -7.28 -0.11
N TYR A 109 -1.45 -7.76 0.16
CA TYR A 109 -0.67 -7.43 1.33
C TYR A 109 0.76 -7.18 0.88
N THR A 110 1.35 -6.06 1.28
CA THR A 110 2.73 -5.72 0.96
C THR A 110 3.41 -5.20 2.21
N LYS A 111 4.59 -5.72 2.53
CA LYS A 111 5.42 -5.26 3.64
C LYS A 111 6.75 -4.73 3.11
N LEU A 112 7.20 -3.62 3.68
CA LEU A 112 8.52 -3.04 3.46
C LEU A 112 9.28 -3.02 4.78
N ASP A 113 10.53 -3.48 4.72
CA ASP A 113 11.45 -3.58 5.85
C ASP A 113 12.75 -2.82 5.53
N TYR A 114 13.11 -1.88 6.40
CA TYR A 114 14.33 -1.10 6.37
C TYR A 114 15.34 -1.67 7.37
N ASN A 115 16.59 -1.84 6.95
CA ASN A 115 17.64 -2.32 7.85
C ASN A 115 18.00 -1.25 8.90
N GLY A 116 18.79 -1.62 9.91
CA GLY A 116 19.14 -0.71 11.01
C GLY A 116 19.75 0.62 10.58
N THR A 117 20.64 0.60 9.57
CA THR A 117 21.25 1.82 9.03
C THR A 117 20.23 2.70 8.32
N ALA A 118 19.41 2.13 7.43
CA ALA A 118 18.33 2.84 6.76
C ALA A 118 17.33 3.44 7.75
N THR A 119 16.95 2.66 8.78
CA THR A 119 16.08 3.09 9.86
C THR A 119 16.66 4.27 10.62
N ALA A 120 17.94 4.21 11.01
CA ALA A 120 18.60 5.33 11.68
C ALA A 120 18.60 6.60 10.82
N LEU A 121 18.86 6.47 9.51
CA LEU A 121 18.86 7.60 8.57
C LEU A 121 17.46 8.23 8.41
N ILE A 122 16.43 7.40 8.15
CA ILE A 122 15.05 7.88 8.00
C ILE A 122 14.57 8.53 9.31
N CYS A 123 14.81 7.87 10.44
CA CYS A 123 14.38 8.36 11.74
C CYS A 123 15.08 9.65 12.14
N THR A 124 16.36 9.83 11.80
CA THR A 124 17.05 11.12 11.98
C THR A 124 16.37 12.24 11.20
N GLY A 125 15.99 11.98 9.95
CA GLY A 125 15.27 12.96 9.12
C GLY A 125 13.84 13.25 9.59
N LEU A 126 13.17 12.28 10.23
CA LEU A 126 11.82 12.42 10.75
C LEU A 126 11.78 13.03 12.17
N GLY A 127 12.90 13.02 12.92
CA GLY A 127 12.96 13.58 14.26
C GLY A 127 12.94 12.56 15.40
N ALA A 128 13.66 11.44 15.25
CA ALA A 128 13.75 10.35 16.25
C ALA A 128 14.06 10.77 17.70
N ASN A 129 14.63 11.96 17.90
CA ASN A 129 15.01 12.48 19.21
C ASN A 129 13.90 13.29 19.91
N VAL A 130 12.68 13.33 19.34
CA VAL A 130 11.53 14.00 19.96
C VAL A 130 10.93 13.09 21.04
N ALA A 131 10.84 13.60 22.27
CA ALA A 131 10.23 12.87 23.38
C ALA A 131 8.77 12.50 23.08
N GLY A 132 8.41 11.24 23.32
CA GLY A 132 7.06 10.73 23.07
C GLY A 132 6.82 10.23 21.64
N PHE A 133 7.87 10.13 20.81
CA PHE A 133 7.82 9.51 19.48
C PHE A 133 8.77 8.31 19.41
N THR A 134 8.27 7.18 18.91
CA THR A 134 9.07 6.00 18.58
C THR A 134 9.08 5.85 17.07
N CYS A 135 10.25 5.99 16.47
CA CYS A 135 10.41 5.87 15.03
C CYS A 135 10.76 4.43 14.62
N ASN A 136 9.98 3.91 13.67
CA ASN A 136 10.33 2.76 12.85
C ASN A 136 9.66 2.94 11.47
N PRO A 137 10.45 3.04 10.38
CA PRO A 137 9.90 3.30 9.05
C PRO A 137 9.33 2.06 8.35
N ASP A 138 9.42 0.89 8.97
CA ASP A 138 8.77 -0.33 8.47
C ASP A 138 7.25 -0.13 8.45
N PHE A 139 6.62 -0.61 7.38
CA PHE A 139 5.17 -0.54 7.23
C PHE A 139 4.64 -1.66 6.35
N ALA A 140 3.34 -1.92 6.48
CA ALA A 140 2.60 -2.78 5.59
C ALA A 140 1.36 -2.07 5.02
N ILE A 141 1.03 -2.39 3.78
CA ILE A 141 -0.20 -1.96 3.12
C ILE A 141 -1.02 -3.19 2.80
N SER A 142 -2.25 -3.20 3.30
CA SER A 142 -3.24 -4.22 3.00
C SER A 142 -4.39 -3.61 2.22
N GLN A 143 -4.87 -4.32 1.21
CA GLN A 143 -6.07 -3.93 0.47
C GLN A 143 -6.99 -5.13 0.32
N ILE A 144 -8.28 -4.90 0.47
CA ILE A 144 -9.31 -5.89 0.16
C ILE A 144 -10.50 -5.18 -0.46
N GLY A 145 -11.04 -5.75 -1.53
CA GLY A 145 -12.14 -5.13 -2.25
C GLY A 145 -12.94 -6.12 -3.06
N THR A 146 -14.11 -5.66 -3.48
CA THR A 146 -14.97 -6.38 -4.40
C THR A 146 -15.33 -5.48 -5.57
N VAL A 147 -15.47 -6.08 -6.75
CA VAL A 147 -16.01 -5.40 -7.92
C VAL A 147 -17.03 -6.30 -8.59
N THR A 148 -18.23 -5.77 -8.77
CA THR A 148 -19.32 -6.44 -9.47
C THR A 148 -19.52 -5.79 -10.84
N ARG A 149 -19.69 -6.62 -11.87
CA ARG A 149 -19.88 -6.19 -13.26
C ARG A 149 -21.16 -6.79 -13.80
N TRP A 150 -21.99 -5.95 -14.42
CA TRP A 150 -23.24 -6.33 -15.05
C TRP A 150 -23.30 -5.80 -16.47
N THR A 151 -23.54 -6.69 -17.43
CA THR A 151 -23.61 -6.43 -18.86
C THR A 151 -25.02 -6.77 -19.36
N PRO A 152 -26.02 -5.90 -19.15
CA PRO A 152 -27.43 -6.20 -19.47
C PRO A 152 -27.66 -6.49 -20.95
N VAL A 153 -26.93 -5.79 -21.82
CA VAL A 153 -27.00 -5.92 -23.27
C VAL A 153 -25.58 -5.92 -23.85
N LYS A 154 -25.44 -6.45 -25.06
CA LYS A 154 -24.16 -6.52 -25.76
C LYS A 154 -23.52 -5.12 -25.84
N GLY A 155 -22.29 -5.04 -25.35
CA GLY A 155 -21.47 -3.84 -25.43
C GLY A 155 -21.85 -2.73 -24.44
N LEU A 156 -22.64 -3.00 -23.40
CA LEU A 156 -22.86 -2.08 -22.27
C LEU A 156 -22.54 -2.80 -20.96
N THR A 157 -21.53 -2.33 -20.24
CA THR A 157 -21.15 -2.86 -18.91
C THR A 157 -21.22 -1.77 -17.85
N LEU A 158 -21.92 -2.08 -16.76
CA LEU A 158 -21.95 -1.31 -15.52
C LEU A 158 -21.08 -2.03 -14.50
N SER A 159 -20.28 -1.29 -13.74
CA SER A 159 -19.51 -1.86 -12.64
C SER A 159 -19.47 -0.98 -11.41
N GLY A 160 -19.53 -1.61 -10.26
CA GLY A 160 -19.31 -0.99 -8.96
C GLY A 160 -18.20 -1.70 -8.21
N GLU A 161 -17.28 -0.93 -7.65
CA GLU A 161 -16.16 -1.39 -6.83
C GLU A 161 -16.19 -0.70 -5.47
N VAL A 162 -15.88 -1.47 -4.43
CA VAL A 162 -15.56 -0.97 -3.09
C VAL A 162 -14.28 -1.62 -2.61
N MET A 163 -13.39 -0.84 -2.01
CA MET A 163 -12.10 -1.30 -1.52
C MET A 163 -11.76 -0.62 -0.20
N TYR A 164 -11.32 -1.41 0.76
CA TYR A 164 -10.68 -0.95 1.99
C TYR A 164 -9.16 -1.05 1.83
N THR A 165 -8.46 0.04 2.12
CA THR A 165 -7.00 0.08 2.21
C THR A 165 -6.62 0.37 3.66
N TYR A 166 -5.70 -0.42 4.21
CA TYR A 166 -5.15 -0.25 5.56
C TYR A 166 -3.64 -0.08 5.49
N LEU A 167 -3.13 0.96 6.13
CA LEU A 167 -1.71 1.24 6.30
C LEU A 167 -1.35 0.98 7.76
N ASP A 168 -0.62 -0.09 7.98
CA ASP A 168 -0.05 -0.52 9.26
C ASP A 168 1.38 0.00 9.33
N GLN A 169 1.71 0.78 10.35
CA GLN A 169 3.04 1.37 10.50
C GLN A 169 3.66 1.01 11.85
N ALA A 170 4.97 0.85 11.87
CA ALA A 170 5.68 0.54 13.11
C ALA A 170 6.00 1.79 13.96
N SER A 171 5.94 2.99 13.36
CA SER A 171 6.11 4.25 14.10
C SER A 171 4.89 4.56 14.97
N SER A 172 5.13 5.04 16.19
CA SER A 172 4.07 5.36 17.16
C SER A 172 4.40 6.61 17.98
N GLY A 173 3.39 7.18 18.62
CA GLY A 173 3.54 8.36 19.48
C GLY A 173 3.17 9.65 18.76
N ILE A 174 3.71 10.77 19.21
CA ILE A 174 3.30 12.10 18.74
C ILE A 174 4.51 12.84 18.19
N LEU A 175 4.35 13.41 16.99
CA LEU A 175 5.41 14.18 16.34
C LEU A 175 4.81 15.44 15.68
N PRO A 176 5.45 16.63 15.80
CA PRO A 176 5.08 17.79 15.03
C PRO A 176 5.44 17.58 13.56
N LEU A 177 4.45 17.66 12.67
CA LEU A 177 4.66 17.61 11.23
C LEU A 177 4.58 19.02 10.62
N THR A 178 5.32 19.23 9.55
CA THR A 178 5.20 20.41 8.70
C THR A 178 3.92 20.33 7.87
N ALA A 179 3.49 21.47 7.32
CA ALA A 179 2.32 21.49 6.43
C ALA A 179 2.60 20.66 5.17
N ALA A 180 1.65 19.79 4.80
CA ALA A 180 1.76 18.92 3.64
C ALA A 180 0.40 18.78 2.96
N ALA A 181 0.35 19.05 1.64
CA ALA A 181 -0.90 19.07 0.86
C ALA A 181 -2.00 19.89 1.55
N THR A 182 -3.11 19.26 1.94
CA THR A 182 -4.27 19.91 2.60
C THR A 182 -4.21 19.85 4.14
N LYS A 183 -3.07 19.46 4.72
CA LYS A 183 -2.90 19.26 6.17
C LYS A 183 -1.99 20.34 6.77
N PRO A 184 -2.39 20.98 7.89
CA PRO A 184 -1.61 22.04 8.52
C PRO A 184 -0.38 21.51 9.26
N ALA A 185 0.56 22.40 9.55
CA ALA A 185 1.64 22.13 10.50
C ALA A 185 1.04 22.01 11.91
N ALA A 186 1.15 20.84 12.53
CA ALA A 186 0.57 20.54 13.82
C ALA A 186 1.20 19.27 14.42
N PHE A 187 0.86 18.95 15.67
CA PHE A 187 1.16 17.63 16.24
C PHE A 187 0.19 16.58 15.69
N TYR A 188 0.74 15.46 15.23
CA TYR A 188 -0.04 14.32 14.78
C TYR A 188 0.27 13.09 15.63
N GLU A 189 -0.74 12.29 15.89
CA GLU A 189 -0.59 10.95 16.47
C GLU A 189 -0.23 9.96 15.36
N PHE A 190 0.91 9.30 15.49
CA PHE A 190 1.33 8.22 14.62
C PHE A 190 0.65 6.93 15.06
N LYS A 191 -0.24 6.41 14.22
CA LYS A 191 -0.89 5.10 14.37
C LYS A 191 -1.43 4.63 13.03
N ASP A 192 -1.72 3.35 12.93
CA ASP A 192 -2.33 2.76 11.74
C ASP A 192 -3.62 3.47 11.32
N GLN A 193 -3.88 3.46 10.01
CA GLN A 193 -5.05 4.10 9.43
C GLN A 193 -5.65 3.29 8.29
N GLY A 194 -6.96 3.36 8.17
CA GLY A 194 -7.73 2.76 7.09
C GLY A 194 -8.55 3.77 6.32
N VAL A 195 -8.81 3.47 5.05
CA VAL A 195 -9.68 4.28 4.19
C VAL A 195 -10.52 3.39 3.28
N TRP A 196 -11.80 3.75 3.16
CA TRP A 196 -12.69 3.18 2.15
C TRP A 196 -12.64 4.01 0.88
N SER A 197 -12.61 3.33 -0.26
CA SER A 197 -12.67 3.91 -1.59
C SER A 197 -13.66 3.12 -2.43
N GLY A 198 -14.21 3.76 -3.47
CA GLY A 198 -15.14 3.10 -4.37
C GLY A 198 -15.14 3.73 -5.75
N ASN A 199 -15.55 2.95 -6.75
CA ASN A 199 -15.65 3.40 -8.13
C ASN A 199 -16.95 2.89 -8.75
N LEU A 200 -17.63 3.78 -9.47
CA LEU A 200 -18.71 3.42 -10.39
C LEU A 200 -18.24 3.69 -11.81
N ARG A 201 -18.49 2.75 -12.72
CA ARG A 201 -18.11 2.88 -14.11
C ARG A 201 -19.22 2.37 -15.03
N VAL A 202 -19.41 3.12 -16.11
CA VAL A 202 -20.24 2.74 -17.26
C VAL A 202 -19.33 2.66 -18.47
N GLN A 203 -19.37 1.54 -19.19
CA GLN A 203 -18.59 1.34 -20.41
C GLN A 203 -19.50 0.89 -21.56
N ARG A 204 -19.49 1.63 -22.66
CA ARG A 204 -20.16 1.27 -23.92
C ARG A 204 -19.09 1.00 -24.99
N ASN A 205 -19.17 -0.16 -25.64
CA ASN A 205 -18.36 -0.51 -26.81
C ASN A 205 -19.28 -0.57 -28.04
N PHE A 206 -18.93 0.14 -29.12
CA PHE A 206 -19.73 0.25 -30.35
C PHE A 206 -19.36 -0.83 -31.36
#